data_AF-A0A2E0QKF1-F1
#
_entry.id   AF-A0A2E0QKF1-F1
#
_cell.length_a   1.000
_cell.length_b   1.000
_cell.length_c   1.000
_cell.angle_alpha   90.00
_cell.angle_beta   90.00
_cell.angle_gamma   90.00
#
_symmetry.space_group_name_H-M   'P 1'
#
loop_
_entity.id
_entity.type
_entity.pdbx_description
1 polymer ?
#
loop_
_entity_poly.entity_id
_entity_poly.type
_entity_poly.pdbx_seq_one_letter_code
_entity_poly.pdbx_strand_id
1 'polypeptide(L)'
;MISIEDYLEDIVGKAMRGKGLSLDQLSDLSNVSKDSIKQLLEGECNESIISSIAPHLDLDTASLVIAGKKSWRPEEVNLEGVSIYNTQWNDMYVNSFLVWDPSSGLAAVFDTGTNCEGLMSEVQTRNLRMESIFLTHTHGDHIADLPKLMANFPDAELYTSSKEPVDGANLINCGHQFEIGILKGTAFLTHGHSVGGLTYFIKGLNRPIAIVGDALFAGSMGGGMVSYEDALRTNRQHIFSLPDDTVVCPGHGPMTSIKEEKKMNPFYPEYKN
;
A
#
# COMPACT_ATOMS: atom_id res chain seq x y z
N MET A 1 -14.43 -4.32 -9.66
CA MET A 1 -13.03 -4.73 -9.44
C MET A 1 -12.21 -3.45 -9.33
N ILE A 2 -11.39 -3.31 -8.29
CA ILE A 2 -10.58 -2.11 -8.04
C ILE A 2 -9.48 -2.04 -9.11
N SER A 3 -9.25 -0.84 -9.67
CA SER A 3 -8.25 -0.60 -10.70
C SER A 3 -6.83 -0.60 -10.13
N ILE A 4 -5.84 -1.01 -10.92
CA ILE A 4 -4.42 -0.81 -10.56
C ILE A 4 -4.15 0.69 -10.44
N GLU A 5 -3.43 1.06 -9.37
CA GLU A 5 -3.08 2.45 -9.06
C GLU A 5 -2.02 2.99 -10.02
N ASP A 6 -0.87 2.30 -10.08
CA ASP A 6 0.29 2.77 -10.84
C ASP A 6 0.53 1.96 -12.12
N TYR A 7 0.87 2.67 -13.18
CA TYR A 7 1.39 2.07 -14.41
C TYR A 7 2.84 2.48 -14.67
N LEU A 8 3.31 2.23 -15.89
CA LEU A 8 4.70 2.44 -16.31
C LEU A 8 5.19 3.86 -16.02
N GLU A 9 4.38 4.85 -16.38
CA GLU A 9 4.62 6.27 -16.21
C GLU A 9 4.87 6.64 -14.73
N ASP A 10 4.07 6.08 -13.82
CA ASP A 10 4.16 6.31 -12.39
C ASP A 10 5.39 5.64 -11.80
N ILE A 11 5.64 4.37 -12.16
CA ILE A 11 6.76 3.57 -11.69
C ILE A 11 8.09 4.22 -12.10
N VAL A 12 8.23 4.59 -13.38
CA VAL A 12 9.42 5.28 -13.90
C VAL A 12 9.56 6.65 -13.24
N GLY A 13 8.47 7.42 -13.14
CA GLY A 13 8.47 8.74 -12.51
C GLY A 13 8.89 8.68 -11.04
N LYS A 14 8.42 7.70 -10.28
CA LYS A 14 8.78 7.45 -8.88
C LYS A 14 10.26 7.11 -8.74
N ALA A 15 10.77 6.20 -9.57
CA ALA A 15 12.18 5.81 -9.53
C ALA A 15 13.11 6.98 -9.91
N MET A 16 12.76 7.76 -10.94
CA MET A 16 13.51 8.96 -11.32
C MET A 16 13.57 9.98 -10.19
N ARG A 17 12.41 10.32 -9.59
CA ARG A 17 12.33 11.25 -8.45
C ARG A 17 13.15 10.73 -7.26
N GLY A 18 12.98 9.46 -6.92
CA GLY A 18 13.66 8.82 -5.79
C GLY A 18 15.18 8.77 -5.93
N LYS A 19 15.70 8.62 -7.16
CA LYS A 19 17.14 8.65 -7.45
C LYS A 19 17.67 10.04 -7.76
N GLY A 20 16.82 11.07 -7.77
CA GLY A 20 17.20 12.44 -8.13
C GLY A 20 17.68 12.57 -9.58
N LEU A 21 17.21 11.70 -10.48
CA LEU A 21 17.61 11.71 -11.89
C LEU A 21 16.70 12.62 -12.70
N SER A 22 17.29 13.59 -13.38
CA SER A 22 16.61 14.38 -14.39
C SER A 22 16.41 13.58 -15.68
N LEU A 23 15.53 14.09 -16.56
CA LEU A 23 15.33 13.54 -17.89
C LEU A 23 16.64 13.53 -18.71
N ASP A 24 17.45 14.60 -18.61
CA ASP A 24 18.74 14.69 -19.31
C ASP A 24 19.70 13.61 -18.80
N GLN A 25 19.80 13.43 -17.48
CA GLN A 25 20.69 12.43 -16.88
C GLN A 25 20.28 11.01 -17.27
N LEU A 26 18.99 10.68 -17.23
CA LEU A 26 18.53 9.35 -17.64
C LEU A 26 18.75 9.11 -19.14
N SER A 27 18.52 10.13 -19.98
CA SER A 27 18.82 10.09 -21.42
C SER A 27 20.30 9.76 -21.67
N ASP A 28 21.21 10.48 -21.00
CA ASP A 28 22.65 10.28 -21.15
C ASP A 28 23.11 8.90 -20.67
N LEU A 29 22.59 8.44 -19.52
CA LEU A 29 22.94 7.13 -18.95
C LEU A 29 22.48 5.96 -19.82
N SER A 30 21.26 6.05 -20.36
CA SER A 30 20.62 4.96 -21.11
C SER A 30 20.84 5.03 -22.63
N ASN A 31 21.45 6.11 -23.13
CA ASN A 31 21.56 6.40 -24.56
C ASN A 31 20.21 6.38 -25.30
N VAL A 32 19.15 6.83 -24.62
CA VAL A 32 17.79 6.96 -25.14
C VAL A 32 17.47 8.44 -25.28
N SER A 33 16.81 8.84 -26.36
CA SER A 33 16.43 10.24 -26.55
C SER A 33 15.46 10.74 -25.46
N LYS A 34 15.59 12.01 -25.08
CA LYS A 34 14.70 12.66 -24.11
C LYS A 34 13.23 12.59 -24.49
N ASP A 35 12.93 12.73 -25.78
CA ASP A 35 11.54 12.68 -26.26
C ASP A 35 10.97 11.27 -26.13
N SER A 36 11.79 10.24 -26.36
CA SER A 36 11.41 8.85 -26.11
C SER A 36 11.14 8.55 -24.64
N ILE A 37 11.91 9.12 -23.71
CA ILE A 37 11.66 8.96 -22.26
C ILE A 37 10.41 9.75 -21.84
N LYS A 38 10.15 10.94 -22.41
CA LYS A 38 8.90 11.67 -22.16
C LYS A 38 7.68 10.88 -22.61
N GLN A 39 7.74 10.26 -23.79
CA GLN A 39 6.67 9.38 -24.27
C GLN A 39 6.37 8.24 -23.29
N LEU A 40 7.40 7.61 -22.70
CA LEU A 40 7.19 6.61 -21.64
C LEU A 40 6.49 7.21 -20.40
N LEU A 41 6.89 8.43 -19.99
CA LEU A 41 6.27 9.15 -18.87
C LEU A 41 4.85 9.65 -19.17
N GLU A 42 4.43 9.62 -20.43
CA GLU A 42 3.06 9.87 -20.90
C GLU A 42 2.28 8.56 -21.12
N GLY A 43 2.87 7.41 -20.77
CA GLY A 43 2.24 6.09 -20.79
C GLY A 43 2.44 5.30 -22.08
N GLU A 44 3.25 5.76 -23.04
CA GLU A 44 3.60 4.96 -24.21
C GLU A 44 4.49 3.79 -23.79
N CYS A 45 4.16 2.56 -24.21
CA CYS A 45 4.95 1.37 -23.86
C CYS A 45 5.88 0.96 -25.02
N ASN A 46 7.19 1.06 -24.82
CA ASN A 46 8.20 0.56 -25.76
C ASN A 46 9.23 -0.33 -25.04
N GLU A 47 9.23 -1.62 -25.35
CA GLU A 47 10.08 -2.61 -24.68
C GLU A 47 11.57 -2.36 -24.84
N SER A 48 12.00 -1.87 -26.01
CA SER A 48 13.41 -1.56 -26.25
C SER A 48 13.86 -0.39 -25.39
N ILE A 49 13.02 0.64 -25.25
CA ILE A 49 13.34 1.79 -24.41
C ILE A 49 13.32 1.39 -22.93
N ILE A 50 12.29 0.66 -22.49
CA ILE A 50 12.19 0.14 -21.12
C ILE A 50 13.44 -0.67 -20.76
N SER A 51 13.89 -1.55 -21.66
CA SER A 51 15.10 -2.36 -21.46
C SER A 51 16.36 -1.53 -21.29
N SER A 52 16.45 -0.38 -21.98
CA SER A 52 17.58 0.54 -21.86
C SER A 52 17.54 1.36 -20.56
N ILE A 53 16.36 1.80 -20.09
CA ILE A 53 16.29 2.70 -18.92
C ILE A 53 16.21 1.96 -17.58
N ALA A 54 15.58 0.79 -17.52
CA ALA A 54 15.26 0.10 -16.26
C ALA A 54 16.50 -0.19 -15.39
N PRO A 55 17.64 -0.64 -15.94
CA PRO A 55 18.85 -0.89 -15.13
C PRO A 55 19.41 0.37 -14.46
N HIS A 56 19.21 1.55 -15.04
CA HIS A 56 19.66 2.82 -14.45
C HIS A 56 18.72 3.35 -13.36
N LEU A 57 17.53 2.75 -13.27
CA LEU A 57 16.51 3.03 -12.27
C LEU A 57 16.45 1.96 -11.17
N ASP A 58 17.30 0.94 -11.24
CA ASP A 58 17.27 -0.27 -10.39
C ASP A 58 15.91 -1.00 -10.43
N LEU A 59 15.26 -1.00 -11.60
CA LEU A 59 13.98 -1.65 -11.81
C LEU A 59 14.15 -2.97 -12.58
N ASP A 60 13.33 -3.96 -12.23
CA ASP A 60 13.20 -5.18 -13.02
C ASP A 60 12.55 -4.89 -14.38
N THR A 61 13.31 -5.13 -15.47
CA THR A 61 12.87 -4.88 -16.84
C THR A 61 11.61 -5.65 -17.20
N ALA A 62 11.53 -6.93 -16.86
CA ALA A 62 10.42 -7.79 -17.27
C ALA A 62 9.10 -7.35 -16.63
N SER A 63 9.11 -7.09 -15.32
CA SER A 63 7.97 -6.57 -14.58
C SER A 63 7.54 -5.19 -15.10
N LEU A 64 8.50 -4.32 -15.43
CA LEU A 64 8.21 -2.98 -15.96
C LEU A 64 7.56 -3.03 -17.35
N VAL A 65 8.00 -3.95 -18.22
CA VAL A 65 7.35 -4.22 -19.51
C VAL A 65 5.91 -4.73 -19.30
N ILE A 66 5.69 -5.62 -18.33
CA ILE A 66 4.35 -6.15 -18.02
C ILE A 66 3.41 -5.01 -17.56
N ALA A 67 3.90 -4.11 -16.70
CA ALA A 67 3.19 -2.93 -16.26
C ALA A 67 2.83 -1.99 -17.42
N GLY A 68 3.80 -1.71 -18.31
CA GLY A 68 3.56 -0.88 -19.51
C GLY A 68 2.56 -1.49 -20.50
N LYS A 69 2.58 -2.81 -20.67
CA LYS A 69 1.58 -3.53 -21.48
C LYS A 69 0.22 -3.66 -20.80
N LYS A 70 0.09 -3.28 -19.52
CA LYS A 70 -1.11 -3.47 -18.68
C LYS A 70 -1.61 -4.93 -18.72
N SER A 71 -0.66 -5.86 -18.75
CA SER A 71 -0.90 -7.28 -19.07
C SER A 71 -1.05 -8.19 -17.85
N TRP A 72 -0.93 -7.63 -16.65
CA TRP A 72 -1.12 -8.33 -15.39
C TRP A 72 -2.15 -7.62 -14.52
N ARG A 73 -2.90 -8.42 -13.77
CA ARG A 73 -3.65 -8.01 -12.60
C ARG A 73 -3.50 -9.07 -11.51
N PRO A 74 -3.54 -8.67 -10.23
CA PRO A 74 -3.56 -9.59 -9.11
C PRO A 74 -4.75 -10.55 -9.18
N GLU A 75 -4.57 -11.73 -8.60
CA GLU A 75 -5.66 -12.66 -8.36
C GLU A 75 -6.65 -12.04 -7.36
N GLU A 76 -7.95 -12.31 -7.56
CA GLU A 76 -8.98 -11.81 -6.65
C GLU A 76 -8.83 -12.44 -5.27
N VAL A 77 -8.70 -11.59 -4.25
CA VAL A 77 -8.63 -12.04 -2.86
C VAL A 77 -10.01 -12.02 -2.23
N ASN A 78 -10.54 -13.20 -1.95
CA ASN A 78 -11.72 -13.39 -1.10
C ASN A 78 -11.28 -14.04 0.22
N LEU A 79 -11.33 -13.25 1.30
CA LEU A 79 -10.92 -13.69 2.63
C LEU A 79 -11.99 -13.29 3.65
N GLU A 80 -12.64 -14.30 4.24
CA GLU A 80 -13.56 -14.06 5.35
C GLU A 80 -12.83 -13.37 6.51
N GLY A 81 -13.45 -12.36 7.11
CA GLY A 81 -12.81 -11.54 8.14
C GLY A 81 -12.16 -10.26 7.60
N VAL A 82 -12.22 -9.99 6.29
CA VAL A 82 -11.65 -8.78 5.68
C VAL A 82 -12.58 -8.22 4.61
N SER A 83 -12.86 -6.92 4.68
CA SER A 83 -13.57 -6.16 3.65
C SER A 83 -12.75 -4.92 3.28
N ILE A 84 -12.74 -4.59 1.99
CA ILE A 84 -12.07 -3.42 1.42
C ILE A 84 -13.11 -2.41 0.92
N TYR A 85 -12.91 -1.13 1.24
CA TYR A 85 -13.74 -0.03 0.73
C TYR A 85 -12.85 0.93 -0.04
N ASN A 86 -13.10 1.03 -1.35
CA ASN A 86 -12.36 1.87 -2.27
C ASN A 86 -13.18 3.14 -2.56
N THR A 87 -12.71 4.27 -2.04
CA THR A 87 -13.45 5.54 -2.03
C THR A 87 -12.69 6.60 -2.81
N GLN A 88 -13.41 7.41 -3.58
CA GLN A 88 -12.80 8.39 -4.47
C GLN A 88 -12.16 9.55 -3.70
N TRP A 89 -10.96 9.94 -4.10
CA TRP A 89 -10.26 11.14 -3.65
C TRP A 89 -9.71 11.89 -4.86
N ASN A 90 -10.38 12.98 -5.26
CA ASN A 90 -10.05 13.70 -6.50
C ASN A 90 -10.02 12.75 -7.73
N ASP A 91 -8.86 12.60 -8.35
CA ASP A 91 -8.57 11.76 -9.52
C ASP A 91 -8.06 10.36 -9.17
N MET A 92 -7.87 10.06 -7.89
CA MET A 92 -7.41 8.76 -7.37
C MET A 92 -8.47 8.12 -6.46
N TYR A 93 -8.21 6.89 -6.00
CA TYR A 93 -9.08 6.18 -5.06
C TYR A 93 -8.26 5.60 -3.91
N VAL A 94 -8.72 5.80 -2.68
CA VAL A 94 -8.08 5.31 -1.46
C VAL A 94 -8.87 4.15 -0.86
N ASN A 95 -8.16 3.21 -0.26
CA ASN A 95 -8.69 2.05 0.43
C ASN A 95 -8.74 2.27 1.93
N SER A 96 -9.83 1.82 2.53
CA SER A 96 -9.89 1.49 3.96
C SER A 96 -10.28 0.03 4.12
N PHE A 97 -9.89 -0.56 5.25
CA PHE A 97 -10.14 -1.97 5.53
C PHE A 97 -10.92 -2.15 6.82
N LEU A 98 -11.94 -3.01 6.76
CA LEU A 98 -12.61 -3.56 7.94
C LEU A 98 -12.08 -4.97 8.14
N VAL A 99 -11.51 -5.23 9.31
CA VAL A 99 -10.99 -6.55 9.70
C VAL A 99 -11.72 -7.01 10.94
N TRP A 100 -12.22 -8.24 10.95
CA TRP A 100 -12.92 -8.79 12.11
C TRP A 100 -12.58 -10.26 12.36
N ASP A 101 -12.69 -10.65 13.62
CA ASP A 101 -12.69 -12.05 14.02
C ASP A 101 -14.06 -12.67 13.69
N PRO A 102 -14.14 -13.64 12.76
CA PRO A 102 -15.40 -14.25 12.37
C PRO A 102 -16.11 -14.99 13.52
N SER A 103 -15.38 -15.39 14.56
CA SER A 103 -15.92 -16.16 15.69
C SER A 103 -16.59 -15.27 16.76
N SER A 104 -16.07 -14.06 16.97
CA SER A 104 -16.53 -13.16 18.03
C SER A 104 -17.23 -11.90 17.52
N GLY A 105 -17.03 -11.54 16.25
CA GLY A 105 -17.52 -10.29 15.66
C GLY A 105 -16.76 -9.04 16.12
N LEU A 106 -15.68 -9.19 16.90
CA LEU A 106 -14.79 -8.07 17.25
C LEU A 106 -14.08 -7.58 15.99
N ALA A 107 -14.06 -6.27 15.79
CA ALA A 107 -13.62 -5.64 14.57
C ALA A 107 -12.71 -4.43 14.81
N ALA A 108 -11.83 -4.20 13.85
CA ALA A 108 -11.05 -2.98 13.73
C ALA A 108 -11.09 -2.42 12.31
N VAL A 109 -10.92 -1.10 12.21
CA VAL A 109 -10.76 -0.39 10.95
C VAL A 109 -9.31 -0.02 10.75
N PHE A 110 -8.83 -0.12 9.52
CA PHE A 110 -7.53 0.38 9.10
C PHE A 110 -7.71 1.44 8.03
N ASP A 111 -7.33 2.67 8.36
CA ASP A 111 -7.63 3.91 7.64
C ASP A 111 -9.13 4.15 7.44
N THR A 112 -9.53 5.38 7.15
CA THR A 112 -10.97 5.73 7.05
C THR A 112 -11.42 5.97 5.63
N GLY A 113 -10.45 6.16 4.72
CA GLY A 113 -10.71 6.64 3.37
C GLY A 113 -11.46 7.97 3.40
N THR A 114 -12.22 8.21 2.33
CA THR A 114 -12.97 9.45 2.09
C THR A 114 -14.47 9.31 2.25
N ASN A 115 -14.94 8.07 2.44
CA ASN A 115 -16.33 7.78 2.75
C ASN A 115 -16.45 6.46 3.53
N CYS A 116 -16.66 6.57 4.84
CA CYS A 116 -16.80 5.40 5.72
C CYS A 116 -18.23 4.81 5.77
N GLU A 117 -19.21 5.31 5.01
CA GLU A 117 -20.62 4.86 5.12
C GLU A 117 -20.83 3.39 4.78
N GLY A 118 -20.19 2.91 3.72
CA GLY A 118 -20.25 1.49 3.34
C GLY A 118 -19.68 0.59 4.43
N LEU A 119 -18.57 1.01 5.04
CA LEU A 119 -17.95 0.33 6.17
C LEU A 119 -18.88 0.28 7.38
N MET A 120 -19.43 1.43 7.77
CA MET A 120 -20.35 1.51 8.90
C MET A 120 -21.61 0.66 8.68
N SER A 121 -22.14 0.64 7.46
CA SER A 121 -23.28 -0.19 7.09
C SER A 121 -22.98 -1.68 7.25
N GLU A 122 -21.77 -2.13 6.89
CA GLU A 122 -21.37 -3.52 7.07
C GLU A 122 -21.20 -3.90 8.54
N VAL A 123 -20.59 -3.02 9.35
CA VAL A 123 -20.48 -3.19 10.80
C VAL A 123 -21.86 -3.41 11.42
N GLN A 124 -22.85 -2.60 11.05
CA GLN A 124 -24.22 -2.73 11.53
C GLN A 124 -24.91 -4.01 11.02
N THR A 125 -24.82 -4.29 9.72
CA THR A 125 -25.51 -5.41 9.08
C THR A 125 -25.02 -6.76 9.60
N ARG A 126 -23.71 -6.86 9.87
CA ARG A 126 -23.08 -8.06 10.43
C ARG A 126 -23.12 -8.12 11.95
N ASN A 127 -23.63 -7.08 12.62
CA ASN A 127 -23.61 -6.93 14.08
C ASN A 127 -22.20 -7.08 14.67
N LEU A 128 -21.22 -6.45 14.01
CA LEU A 128 -19.83 -6.41 14.47
C LEU A 128 -19.67 -5.38 15.59
N ARG A 129 -18.71 -5.62 16.47
CA ARG A 129 -18.32 -4.70 17.54
C ARG A 129 -17.00 -4.02 17.17
N MET A 130 -17.08 -2.73 16.87
CA MET A 130 -15.91 -1.90 16.61
C MET A 130 -15.14 -1.63 17.91
N GLU A 131 -13.88 -2.05 17.99
CA GLU A 131 -13.03 -1.82 19.17
C GLU A 131 -11.85 -0.89 18.87
N SER A 132 -11.37 -0.85 17.63
CA SER A 132 -10.15 -0.09 17.31
C SER A 132 -10.16 0.50 15.90
N ILE A 133 -9.53 1.65 15.77
CA ILE A 133 -9.22 2.32 14.50
C ILE A 133 -7.71 2.48 14.44
N PHE A 134 -7.06 1.88 13.45
CA PHE A 134 -5.63 1.98 13.21
C PHE A 134 -5.37 2.82 11.98
N LEU A 135 -4.49 3.82 12.08
CA LEU A 135 -4.05 4.60 10.94
C LEU A 135 -2.71 4.07 10.44
N THR A 136 -2.59 3.81 9.12
CA THR A 136 -1.31 3.47 8.50
C THR A 136 -0.39 4.69 8.49
N HIS A 137 -0.94 5.86 8.18
CA HIS A 137 -0.28 7.17 8.22
C HIS A 137 -1.33 8.29 8.16
N THR A 138 -0.89 9.55 8.20
CA THR A 138 -1.81 10.70 8.39
C THR A 138 -2.02 11.55 7.13
N HIS A 139 -1.85 11.00 5.92
CA HIS A 139 -2.24 11.72 4.71
C HIS A 139 -3.75 11.89 4.61
N GLY A 140 -4.17 13.01 4.00
CA GLY A 140 -5.54 13.52 4.12
C GLY A 140 -6.61 12.56 3.64
N ASP A 141 -6.34 11.80 2.58
CA ASP A 141 -7.22 10.80 2.00
C ASP A 141 -7.39 9.55 2.88
N HIS A 142 -6.38 9.18 3.67
CA HIS A 142 -6.44 8.07 4.62
C HIS A 142 -7.24 8.39 5.88
N ILE A 143 -7.30 9.67 6.27
CA ILE A 143 -7.94 10.13 7.52
C ILE A 143 -9.15 11.03 7.30
N ALA A 144 -9.60 11.23 6.06
CA ALA A 144 -10.57 12.27 5.71
C ALA A 144 -11.87 12.14 6.52
N ASP A 145 -12.33 10.90 6.67
CA ASP A 145 -13.57 10.56 7.36
C ASP A 145 -13.36 10.15 8.84
N LEU A 146 -12.16 10.32 9.39
CA LEU A 146 -11.85 9.99 10.78
C LEU A 146 -12.80 10.66 11.79
N PRO A 147 -13.11 11.98 11.71
CA PRO A 147 -14.06 12.60 12.64
C PRO A 147 -15.45 11.96 12.58
N LYS A 148 -15.92 11.57 11.39
CA LYS A 148 -17.22 10.93 11.19
C LYS A 148 -17.23 9.52 11.77
N LEU A 149 -16.16 8.75 11.56
CA LEU A 149 -16.03 7.40 12.08
C LEU A 149 -15.99 7.40 13.62
N MET A 150 -15.18 8.27 14.23
CA MET A 150 -15.09 8.40 15.69
C MET A 150 -16.41 8.86 16.32
N ALA A 151 -17.16 9.74 15.67
CA ALA A 151 -18.47 10.17 16.16
C ALA A 151 -19.51 9.02 16.21
N ASN A 152 -19.38 8.02 15.32
CA ASN A 152 -20.28 6.86 15.28
C ASN A 152 -19.80 5.70 16.17
N PHE A 153 -18.50 5.63 16.47
CA PHE A 153 -17.91 4.64 17.37
C PHE A 153 -17.06 5.31 18.46
N PRO A 154 -17.68 6.05 19.40
CA PRO A 154 -16.96 6.85 20.38
C PRO A 154 -16.15 6.01 21.39
N ASP A 155 -16.48 4.73 21.53
CA ASP A 155 -15.79 3.79 22.41
C ASP A 155 -14.61 3.07 21.72
N ALA A 156 -14.42 3.27 20.41
CA ALA A 156 -13.31 2.66 19.68
C ALA A 156 -12.01 3.41 19.97
N GLU A 157 -10.94 2.66 20.24
CA GLU A 157 -9.62 3.23 20.48
C GLU A 157 -8.94 3.60 19.15
N LEU A 158 -8.50 4.85 19.03
CA LEU A 158 -7.73 5.32 17.88
C LEU A 158 -6.24 5.07 18.11
N TYR A 159 -5.55 4.56 17.08
CA TYR A 159 -4.12 4.28 17.10
C TYR A 159 -3.42 4.93 15.91
N THR A 160 -2.29 5.58 16.18
CA THR A 160 -1.40 6.14 15.15
C THR A 160 0.07 6.01 15.57
N SER A 161 0.97 6.14 14.61
CA SER A 161 2.40 6.17 14.87
C SER A 161 2.78 7.32 15.79
N SER A 162 3.68 7.06 16.75
CA SER A 162 4.26 8.12 17.59
C SER A 162 5.02 9.19 16.79
N LYS A 163 5.37 8.90 15.53
CA LYS A 163 6.05 9.81 14.60
C LYS A 163 5.09 10.69 13.80
N GLU A 164 3.81 10.33 13.76
CA GLU A 164 2.74 11.10 13.08
C GLU A 164 1.52 11.17 14.03
N PRO A 165 1.64 11.92 15.13
CA PRO A 165 0.61 11.97 16.16
C PRO A 165 -0.67 12.61 15.63
N VAL A 166 -1.80 12.06 16.06
CA VAL A 166 -3.15 12.58 15.82
C VAL A 166 -3.80 12.80 17.19
N ASP A 167 -4.50 13.92 17.34
CA ASP A 167 -5.15 14.26 18.60
C ASP A 167 -6.15 13.17 19.03
N GLY A 168 -6.08 12.75 20.29
CA GLY A 168 -6.93 11.69 20.84
C GLY A 168 -6.48 10.26 20.50
N ALA A 169 -5.43 10.07 19.69
CA ALA A 169 -4.90 8.75 19.37
C ALA A 169 -3.94 8.22 20.44
N ASN A 170 -4.00 6.91 20.68
CA ASN A 170 -2.95 6.15 21.32
C ASN A 170 -1.73 6.06 20.38
N LEU A 171 -0.59 6.57 20.84
CA LEU A 171 0.64 6.59 20.05
C LEU A 171 1.38 5.26 20.17
N ILE A 172 1.62 4.61 19.03
CA ILE A 172 2.29 3.30 18.96
C ILE A 172 3.61 3.36 18.19
N ASN A 173 4.45 2.35 18.42
CA ASN A 173 5.77 2.21 17.82
C ASN A 173 5.90 0.86 17.09
N CYS A 174 6.95 0.72 16.29
CA CYS A 174 7.34 -0.58 15.73
C CYS A 174 7.42 -1.66 16.82
N GLY A 175 6.85 -2.83 16.56
CA GLY A 175 6.74 -3.94 17.49
C GLY A 175 5.53 -3.88 18.42
N HIS A 176 4.69 -2.85 18.35
CA HIS A 176 3.42 -2.83 19.08
C HIS A 176 2.55 -4.02 18.67
N GLN A 177 2.05 -4.74 19.66
CA GLN A 177 1.19 -5.91 19.49
C GLN A 177 -0.23 -5.56 19.91
N PHE A 178 -1.20 -6.08 19.18
CA PHE A 178 -2.63 -5.87 19.44
C PHE A 178 -3.41 -7.13 19.07
N GLU A 179 -4.66 -7.20 19.52
CA GLU A 179 -5.56 -8.31 19.24
C GLU A 179 -6.91 -7.77 18.73
N ILE A 180 -7.56 -8.55 17.84
CA ILE A 180 -8.94 -8.33 17.40
C ILE A 180 -9.62 -9.68 17.59
N GLY A 181 -10.25 -9.90 18.76
CA GLY A 181 -10.67 -11.24 19.17
C GLY A 181 -9.51 -12.23 19.14
N ILE A 182 -9.63 -13.31 18.36
CA ILE A 182 -8.54 -14.30 18.22
C ILE A 182 -7.39 -13.84 17.30
N LEU A 183 -7.59 -12.76 16.53
CA LEU A 183 -6.60 -12.28 15.56
C LEU A 183 -5.46 -11.58 16.29
N LYS A 184 -4.23 -11.84 15.87
CA LYS A 184 -3.00 -11.29 16.47
C LYS A 184 -2.29 -10.38 15.49
N GLY A 185 -2.14 -9.12 15.88
CA GLY A 185 -1.52 -8.07 15.09
C GLY A 185 -0.15 -7.65 15.60
N THR A 186 0.70 -7.16 14.69
CA THR A 186 1.96 -6.48 15.01
C THR A 186 2.20 -5.33 14.04
N ALA A 187 2.51 -4.15 14.57
CA ALA A 187 2.83 -2.97 13.78
C ALA A 187 4.34 -2.92 13.45
N PHE A 188 4.69 -2.63 12.20
CA PHE A 188 6.06 -2.42 11.74
C PHE A 188 6.19 -1.03 11.12
N LEU A 189 7.32 -0.35 11.38
CA LEU A 189 7.59 0.96 10.79
C LEU A 189 8.07 0.82 9.35
N THR A 190 7.21 1.15 8.39
CA THR A 190 7.50 1.25 6.95
C THR A 190 7.70 2.71 6.56
N HIS A 191 8.79 3.27 7.09
CA HIS A 191 9.19 4.66 6.88
C HIS A 191 9.65 4.90 5.44
N GLY A 192 9.27 6.05 4.87
CA GLY A 192 9.86 6.56 3.63
C GLY A 192 8.86 7.26 2.73
N HIS A 193 7.63 6.72 2.61
CA HIS A 193 6.52 7.48 2.03
C HIS A 193 6.07 8.59 2.97
N SER A 194 5.76 8.19 4.21
CA SER A 194 5.51 9.08 5.33
C SER A 194 6.56 8.88 6.43
N VAL A 195 6.61 9.82 7.38
CA VAL A 195 7.59 9.83 8.48
C VAL A 195 7.27 8.72 9.48
N GLY A 196 5.98 8.44 9.68
CA GLY A 196 5.45 7.51 10.66
C GLY A 196 4.78 6.28 10.10
N GLY A 197 4.81 6.04 8.78
CA GLY A 197 4.07 4.96 8.11
C GLY A 197 4.19 3.60 8.79
N LEU A 198 3.06 2.96 9.04
CA LEU A 198 2.96 1.66 9.68
C LEU A 198 2.35 0.60 8.75
N THR A 199 2.98 -0.57 8.75
CA THR A 199 2.39 -1.82 8.25
C THR A 199 1.86 -2.63 9.41
N TYR A 200 0.63 -3.11 9.33
CA TYR A 200 0.00 -3.97 10.32
C TYR A 200 -0.08 -5.40 9.81
N PHE A 201 0.75 -6.28 10.37
CA PHE A 201 0.74 -7.71 10.04
C PHE A 201 -0.18 -8.48 11.00
N ILE A 202 -1.19 -9.15 10.47
CA ILE A 202 -2.28 -9.77 11.23
C ILE A 202 -2.39 -11.26 10.88
N LYS A 203 -2.45 -12.10 11.92
CA LYS A 203 -2.58 -13.56 11.84
C LYS A 203 -3.86 -14.02 12.52
N GLY A 204 -4.34 -15.21 12.16
CA GLY A 204 -5.51 -15.86 12.77
C GLY A 204 -6.68 -16.08 11.80
N LEU A 205 -6.65 -15.42 10.65
CA LEU A 205 -7.51 -15.73 9.50
C LEU A 205 -6.96 -16.94 8.72
N ASN A 206 -7.72 -17.43 7.74
CA ASN A 206 -7.29 -18.54 6.86
C ASN A 206 -6.00 -18.24 6.08
N ARG A 207 -5.67 -16.96 5.89
CA ARG A 207 -4.39 -16.46 5.38
C ARG A 207 -3.99 -15.24 6.22
N PRO A 208 -2.69 -15.04 6.51
CA PRO A 208 -2.27 -13.80 7.14
C PRO A 208 -2.48 -12.62 6.19
N ILE A 209 -2.66 -11.43 6.75
CA ILE A 209 -2.78 -10.18 5.98
C ILE A 209 -1.78 -9.14 6.48
N ALA A 210 -1.40 -8.21 5.59
CA ALA A 210 -0.61 -7.05 5.90
C ALA A 210 -1.31 -5.80 5.37
N ILE A 211 -1.81 -4.93 6.27
CA ILE A 211 -2.29 -3.61 5.88
C ILE A 211 -1.10 -2.68 5.77
N VAL A 212 -0.78 -2.22 4.56
CA VAL A 212 0.51 -1.55 4.26
C VAL A 212 0.38 -0.06 3.97
N GLY A 213 -0.84 0.47 3.86
CA GLY A 213 -1.08 1.86 3.46
C GLY A 213 -0.31 2.17 2.18
N ASP A 214 0.42 3.29 2.20
CA ASP A 214 1.20 3.76 1.05
C ASP A 214 2.65 3.27 1.04
N ALA A 215 2.97 2.24 1.82
CA ALA A 215 4.26 1.59 1.71
C ALA A 215 4.39 0.82 0.39
N LEU A 216 3.33 0.11 -0.04
CA LEU A 216 3.35 -0.76 -1.21
C LEU A 216 2.00 -0.74 -1.94
N PHE A 217 2.03 -0.81 -3.28
CA PHE A 217 0.84 -0.94 -4.12
C PHE A 217 0.98 -2.15 -5.05
N ALA A 218 -0.11 -2.60 -5.67
CA ALA A 218 -0.09 -3.73 -6.60
C ALA A 218 0.92 -3.50 -7.74
N GLY A 219 2.06 -4.20 -7.71
CA GLY A 219 3.13 -4.06 -8.70
C GLY A 219 3.88 -2.73 -8.66
N SER A 220 3.81 -1.98 -7.55
CA SER A 220 4.51 -0.69 -7.38
C SER A 220 4.76 -0.38 -5.89
N MET A 221 5.16 0.85 -5.55
CA MET A 221 5.29 1.35 -4.19
C MET A 221 4.77 2.78 -4.07
N GLY A 222 4.44 3.23 -2.86
CA GLY A 222 4.21 4.65 -2.63
C GLY A 222 5.47 5.47 -2.90
N GLY A 223 5.27 6.73 -3.30
CA GLY A 223 6.39 7.63 -3.52
C GLY A 223 7.18 7.83 -2.23
N GLY A 224 8.49 7.60 -2.25
CA GLY A 224 9.37 7.79 -1.08
C GLY A 224 9.70 9.25 -0.79
N MET A 225 8.66 10.08 -0.57
CA MET A 225 8.78 11.54 -0.45
C MET A 225 9.58 11.98 0.79
N VAL A 226 9.55 11.19 1.87
CA VAL A 226 10.37 11.42 3.06
C VAL A 226 11.76 10.83 2.87
N SER A 227 11.84 9.59 2.39
CA SER A 227 13.11 8.91 2.09
C SER A 227 12.88 7.73 1.14
N TYR A 228 13.36 7.86 -0.09
CA TYR A 228 13.24 6.80 -1.10
C TYR A 228 14.07 5.56 -0.74
N GLU A 229 15.28 5.76 -0.22
CA GLU A 229 16.13 4.66 0.24
C GLU A 229 15.47 3.90 1.39
N ASP A 230 14.90 4.61 2.37
CA ASP A 230 14.24 3.95 3.49
C ASP A 230 12.92 3.29 3.11
N ALA A 231 12.15 3.86 2.18
CA ALA A 231 10.93 3.22 1.68
C ALA A 231 11.27 1.83 1.10
N LEU A 232 12.25 1.76 0.21
CA LEU A 232 12.72 0.50 -0.35
C LEU A 232 13.30 -0.45 0.71
N ARG A 233 14.12 0.07 1.63
CA ARG A 233 14.77 -0.73 2.69
C ARG A 233 13.76 -1.31 3.68
N THR A 234 12.81 -0.50 4.15
CA THR A 234 11.82 -0.92 5.15
C THR A 234 10.76 -1.83 4.53
N ASN A 235 10.35 -1.60 3.28
CA ASN A 235 9.47 -2.52 2.56
C ASN A 235 10.10 -3.91 2.43
N ARG A 236 11.39 -4.00 2.08
CA ARG A 236 12.13 -5.27 2.09
C ARG A 236 12.12 -5.95 3.46
N GLN A 237 12.42 -5.16 4.49
CA GLN A 237 12.58 -5.66 5.86
C GLN A 237 11.26 -6.13 6.49
N HIS A 238 10.14 -5.44 6.21
CA HIS A 238 8.89 -5.60 6.95
C HIS A 238 7.71 -6.11 6.13
N ILE A 239 7.76 -6.01 4.80
CA ILE A 239 6.70 -6.50 3.90
C ILE A 239 7.20 -7.74 3.14
N PHE A 240 8.29 -7.64 2.39
CA PHE A 240 8.78 -8.77 1.57
C PHE A 240 9.40 -9.92 2.37
N SER A 241 9.68 -9.70 3.66
CA SER A 241 10.11 -10.74 4.62
C SER A 241 8.95 -11.58 5.17
N LEU A 242 7.71 -11.18 4.92
CA LEU A 242 6.52 -11.91 5.35
C LEU A 242 6.33 -13.19 4.51
N PRO A 243 5.54 -14.17 5.00
CA PRO A 243 5.21 -15.37 4.24
C PRO A 243 4.59 -15.06 2.88
N ASP A 244 4.95 -15.86 1.86
CA ASP A 244 4.53 -15.65 0.47
C ASP A 244 3.01 -15.63 0.28
N ASP A 245 2.26 -16.37 1.11
CA ASP A 245 0.80 -16.45 1.08
C ASP A 245 0.09 -15.27 1.78
N THR A 246 0.85 -14.38 2.43
CA THR A 246 0.31 -13.18 3.08
C THR A 246 -0.37 -12.28 2.04
N VAL A 247 -1.62 -11.92 2.31
CA VAL A 247 -2.36 -10.93 1.51
C VAL A 247 -1.82 -9.54 1.83
N VAL A 248 -1.52 -8.77 0.80
CA VAL A 248 -1.16 -7.35 0.91
C VAL A 248 -2.40 -6.51 0.69
N CYS A 249 -2.68 -5.63 1.64
CA CYS A 249 -3.82 -4.73 1.66
C CYS A 249 -3.31 -3.28 1.53
N PRO A 250 -3.21 -2.75 0.30
CA PRO A 250 -2.58 -1.46 0.04
C PRO A 250 -3.53 -0.29 0.27
N GLY A 251 -2.96 0.90 0.49
CA GLY A 251 -3.68 2.18 0.55
C GLY A 251 -4.39 2.53 -0.75
N HIS A 252 -3.83 2.11 -1.88
CA HIS A 252 -4.38 2.33 -3.21
C HIS A 252 -4.30 1.08 -4.08
N GLY A 253 -5.25 0.95 -5.02
CA GLY A 253 -5.31 -0.18 -5.93
C GLY A 253 -5.83 -1.50 -5.30
N PRO A 254 -5.79 -2.62 -6.04
CA PRO A 254 -6.29 -3.90 -5.57
C PRO A 254 -5.35 -4.58 -4.56
N MET A 255 -5.92 -5.47 -3.73
CA MET A 255 -5.11 -6.38 -2.90
C MET A 255 -4.28 -7.34 -3.74
N THR A 256 -3.14 -7.76 -3.20
CA THR A 256 -2.24 -8.75 -3.81
C THR A 256 -1.77 -9.77 -2.77
N SER A 257 -0.76 -10.57 -3.10
CA SER A 257 -0.01 -11.39 -2.15
C SER A 257 1.48 -11.09 -2.22
N ILE A 258 2.23 -11.40 -1.16
CA ILE A 258 3.69 -11.26 -1.16
C ILE A 258 4.33 -12.05 -2.31
N LYS A 259 3.79 -13.23 -2.63
CA LYS A 259 4.21 -14.02 -3.80
C LYS A 259 4.04 -13.27 -5.11
N GLU A 260 2.89 -12.62 -5.30
CA GLU A 260 2.63 -11.82 -6.50
C GLU A 260 3.54 -10.60 -6.56
N GLU A 261 3.74 -9.88 -5.46
CA GLU A 261 4.64 -8.71 -5.44
C GLU A 261 6.09 -9.09 -5.74
N LYS A 262 6.60 -10.16 -5.13
CA LYS A 262 7.93 -10.71 -5.45
C LYS A 262 8.08 -10.98 -6.94
N LYS A 263 7.05 -11.52 -7.58
CA LYS A 263 7.06 -11.84 -9.02
C LYS A 263 6.83 -10.62 -9.92
N MET A 264 5.96 -9.68 -9.55
CA MET A 264 5.41 -8.67 -10.47
C MET A 264 5.84 -7.22 -10.19
N ASN A 265 6.38 -6.91 -9.01
CA ASN A 265 6.75 -5.55 -8.65
C ASN A 265 8.14 -5.16 -9.20
N PRO A 266 8.28 -4.11 -10.05
CA PRO A 266 9.57 -3.75 -10.65
C PRO A 266 10.61 -3.21 -9.66
N PHE A 267 10.22 -2.67 -8.51
CA PHE A 267 11.15 -2.05 -7.55
C PHE A 267 12.03 -3.04 -6.78
N TYR A 268 11.75 -4.34 -6.91
CA TYR A 268 12.44 -5.40 -6.15
C TYR A 268 12.97 -6.51 -7.07
N PRO A 269 13.93 -6.19 -7.97
CA PRO A 269 14.49 -7.13 -8.93
C PRO A 269 15.16 -8.35 -8.27
N GLU A 270 15.61 -8.24 -7.02
CA GLU A 270 16.27 -9.34 -6.31
C GLU A 270 15.36 -10.55 -6.00
N TYR A 271 14.04 -10.40 -6.10
CA TYR A 271 13.07 -11.48 -5.85
C TYR A 271 12.57 -12.19 -7.14
N LYS A 272 13.14 -11.88 -8.30
CA LYS A 272 12.70 -12.43 -9.61
C LYS A 272 13.35 -13.77 -9.99
N ASN A 273 14.11 -14.37 -9.07
CA ASN A 273 14.89 -15.60 -9.28
C ASN A 273 14.07 -16.87 -9.07
#